data_AF-A0A2N8ZEJ2-F1
#
_entry.id   AF-A0A2N8ZEJ2-F1
#
_cell.length_a   1.000
_cell.length_b   1.000
_cell.length_c   1.000
_cell.angle_alpha   90.00
_cell.angle_beta   90.00
_cell.angle_gamma   90.00
#
_symmetry.space_group_name_H-M   'P 1'
#
loop_
_entity.id
_entity.type
_entity.pdbx_description
1 polymer ?
#
loop_
_entity_poly.entity_id
_entity_poly.type
_entity_poly.pdbx_seq_one_letter_code
_entity_poly.pdbx_strand_id
1 'polypeptide(L)'
;MKSIYLDWNVFQDLFQTRRGQEFNSAIQSVKRKYKTPFSCAHMRDLSRCRSEEYVNKDLAETQRVSDGYCVGLSQNNEDVLIERVPIKQVFDAVKEDSTIAGQSVASFLPFDEYEVAVDELSSDNIVVPYLDKNGRKMSPKLLMDFVEALRVDILNDHRIQKKFRASLKEVMALGNPAFAAIENMPLYKYWLSTKEEITENFESIVNSFLSITGKSTDTIPFGEKITTSYNILVFFPAYWETIDRRNNTNNVTTDAEHVLLASSSRYFVCGDEKMVEKASIVYTTFGIKTKVMTPDMFMRTVKVE
;
A
#
# COMPACT_ATOMS: atom_id res chain seq x y z
N MET A 1 23.61 7.19 8.14
CA MET A 1 23.88 5.87 8.75
C MET A 1 23.44 4.79 7.76
N LYS A 2 24.12 3.63 7.65
CA LYS A 2 23.69 2.55 6.74
C LYS A 2 22.74 1.60 7.48
N SER A 3 21.61 1.26 6.85
CA SER A 3 20.60 0.36 7.43
C SER A 3 20.13 -0.72 6.45
N ILE A 4 19.51 -1.75 7.01
CA ILE A 4 18.74 -2.78 6.33
C ILE A 4 17.35 -2.72 6.95
N TYR A 5 16.35 -2.41 6.14
CA TYR A 5 14.96 -2.49 6.57
C TYR A 5 14.46 -3.91 6.34
N LEU A 6 13.92 -4.52 7.39
CA LEU A 6 13.34 -5.85 7.34
C LEU A 6 11.83 -5.66 7.47
N ASP A 7 11.03 -6.25 6.59
CA ASP A 7 9.57 -6.29 6.77
C ASP A 7 9.18 -7.10 8.03
N TRP A 8 7.95 -6.94 8.52
CA TRP A 8 7.47 -7.63 9.70
C TRP A 8 7.51 -9.15 9.56
N ASN A 9 7.19 -9.70 8.38
CA ASN A 9 7.31 -11.15 8.16
C ASN A 9 8.76 -11.64 8.31
N VAL A 10 9.75 -10.81 7.99
CA VAL A 10 11.17 -11.14 8.14
C VAL A 10 11.60 -11.05 9.59
N PHE A 11 11.10 -10.08 10.36
CA PHE A 11 11.26 -10.07 11.82
C PHE A 11 10.70 -11.35 12.45
N GLN A 12 9.49 -11.77 12.05
CA GLN A 12 8.87 -13.00 12.53
C GLN A 12 9.69 -14.25 12.17
N ASP A 13 10.30 -14.28 10.98
CA ASP A 13 11.21 -15.35 10.57
C ASP A 13 12.44 -15.43 11.47
N LEU A 14 12.97 -14.28 11.93
CA LEU A 14 14.09 -14.23 12.87
C LEU A 14 13.67 -14.69 14.28
N PHE A 15 12.52 -14.23 14.77
CA PHE A 15 12.05 -14.55 16.14
C PHE A 15 11.77 -16.03 16.30
N GLN A 16 11.21 -16.64 15.26
CA GLN A 16 10.75 -18.03 15.28
C GLN A 16 11.71 -18.98 14.55
N THR A 17 12.81 -18.46 14.00
CA THR A 17 13.80 -19.23 13.21
C THR A 17 13.16 -20.00 12.04
N ARG A 18 12.09 -19.45 11.43
CA ARG A 18 11.31 -20.13 10.38
C ARG A 18 12.11 -20.41 9.10
N ARG A 19 13.09 -19.54 8.80
CA ARG A 19 14.02 -19.70 7.67
C ARG A 19 15.35 -20.37 8.03
N GLY A 20 15.43 -20.97 9.22
CA GLY A 20 16.60 -21.69 9.70
C GLY A 20 17.74 -20.78 10.20
N GLN A 21 18.77 -21.42 10.75
CA GLN A 21 19.91 -20.74 11.36
C GLN A 21 20.79 -19.98 10.35
N GLU A 22 20.78 -20.39 9.08
CA GLU A 22 21.55 -19.71 8.04
C GLU A 22 21.08 -18.27 7.83
N PHE A 23 19.77 -18.05 7.78
CA PHE A 23 19.21 -16.70 7.62
C PHE A 23 19.56 -15.81 8.81
N ASN A 24 19.40 -16.33 10.03
CA ASN A 24 19.79 -15.63 11.26
C ASN A 24 21.28 -15.26 11.21
N SER A 25 22.13 -16.19 10.82
CA SER A 25 23.58 -15.97 10.70
C SER A 25 23.92 -14.90 9.66
N ALA A 26 23.21 -14.87 8.53
CA ALA A 26 23.36 -13.86 7.49
C ALA A 26 22.99 -12.45 7.98
N ILE A 27 21.93 -12.31 8.80
CA ILE A 27 21.59 -11.03 9.43
C ILE A 27 22.64 -10.62 10.46
N GLN A 28 23.12 -11.56 11.29
CA GLN A 28 24.14 -11.26 12.30
C GLN A 28 25.48 -10.85 11.68
N SER A 29 25.88 -11.44 10.56
CA SER A 29 27.16 -11.10 9.91
C SER A 29 27.20 -9.65 9.43
N VAL A 30 26.05 -9.09 9.01
CA VAL A 30 25.96 -7.73 8.49
C VAL A 30 25.66 -6.67 9.55
N LYS A 31 25.22 -7.06 10.76
CA LYS A 31 24.87 -6.14 11.87
C LYS A 31 26.00 -5.23 12.33
N ARG A 32 27.27 -5.61 12.09
CA ARG A 32 28.43 -4.74 12.35
C ARG A 32 28.48 -3.53 11.42
N LYS A 33 27.98 -3.68 10.19
CA LYS A 33 28.03 -2.67 9.11
C LYS A 33 26.72 -1.92 8.93
N TYR A 34 25.59 -2.55 9.26
CA TYR A 34 24.26 -2.02 9.06
C TYR A 34 23.40 -2.09 10.32
N LYS A 35 22.56 -1.08 10.53
CA LYS A 35 21.47 -1.12 11.52
C LYS A 35 20.24 -1.80 10.94
N THR A 36 19.43 -2.42 11.80
CA THR A 36 18.16 -3.08 11.42
C THR A 36 16.99 -2.42 12.16
N PRO A 37 16.63 -1.16 11.83
CA PRO A 37 15.66 -0.40 12.61
C PRO A 37 14.26 -1.04 12.56
N PHE A 38 13.47 -0.82 13.61
CA PHE A 38 12.02 -1.03 13.58
C PHE A 38 11.30 0.27 13.16
N SER A 39 9.97 0.27 13.05
CA SER A 39 9.20 1.44 12.60
C SER A 39 7.75 1.38 13.10
N CYS A 40 6.98 2.44 12.86
CA CYS A 40 5.54 2.46 13.14
C CYS A 40 4.76 1.39 12.35
N ALA A 41 5.18 1.06 11.13
CA ALA A 41 4.55 0.01 10.32
C ALA A 41 4.66 -1.36 10.99
N HIS A 42 5.84 -1.70 11.55
CA HIS A 42 6.00 -2.91 12.36
C HIS A 42 5.10 -2.93 13.58
N MET A 43 4.96 -1.79 14.26
CA MET A 43 4.11 -1.69 15.45
C MET A 43 2.64 -1.84 15.09
N ARG A 44 2.23 -1.37 13.90
CA ARG A 44 0.88 -1.53 13.36
C ARG A 44 0.58 -2.97 12.96
N ASP A 45 1.55 -3.69 12.43
CA ASP A 45 1.43 -5.13 12.23
C ASP A 45 1.27 -5.87 13.56
N LEU A 46 2.10 -5.53 14.55
CA LEU A 46 2.06 -6.15 15.86
C LEU A 46 0.75 -5.83 16.63
N SER A 47 0.20 -4.62 16.47
CA SER A 47 -1.01 -4.20 17.19
C SER A 47 -2.26 -4.99 16.79
N ARG A 48 -2.22 -5.68 15.64
CA ARG A 48 -3.27 -6.62 15.18
C ARG A 48 -3.27 -7.93 15.98
N CYS A 49 -2.20 -8.24 16.72
CA CYS A 49 -2.13 -9.40 17.59
C CYS A 49 -3.01 -9.21 18.83
N ARG A 50 -3.90 -10.16 19.10
CA ARG A 50 -4.81 -10.12 20.27
C ARG A 50 -4.21 -10.68 21.56
N SER A 51 -3.05 -11.36 21.47
CA SER A 51 -2.39 -11.94 22.64
C SER A 51 -1.39 -10.96 23.21
N GLU A 52 -1.67 -10.41 24.39
CA GLU A 52 -0.74 -9.51 25.09
C GLU A 52 0.60 -10.18 25.41
N GLU A 53 0.60 -11.49 25.72
CA GLU A 53 1.81 -12.26 25.95
C GLU A 53 2.72 -12.27 24.71
N TYR A 54 2.14 -12.56 23.54
CA TYR A 54 2.89 -12.54 22.28
C TYR A 54 3.32 -11.13 21.89
N VAL A 55 2.49 -10.11 22.14
CA VAL A 55 2.86 -8.71 21.93
C VAL A 55 4.10 -8.34 22.76
N ASN A 56 4.09 -8.64 24.06
CA ASN A 56 5.21 -8.31 24.94
C ASN A 56 6.49 -9.05 24.55
N LYS A 57 6.38 -10.33 24.16
CA LYS A 57 7.50 -11.12 23.65
C LYS A 57 8.08 -10.52 22.37
N ASP A 58 7.24 -10.20 21.40
CA ASP A 58 7.68 -9.68 20.10
C ASP A 58 8.23 -8.25 20.22
N LEU A 59 7.73 -7.42 21.15
CA LEU A 59 8.35 -6.13 21.48
C LEU A 59 9.77 -6.31 22.01
N ALA A 60 9.99 -7.26 22.92
CA ALA A 60 11.32 -7.55 23.46
C ALA A 60 12.29 -8.07 22.37
N GLU A 61 11.82 -8.96 21.50
CA GLU A 61 12.61 -9.47 20.39
C GLU A 61 12.91 -8.38 19.35
N THR A 62 11.94 -7.53 19.03
CA THR A 62 12.14 -6.40 18.12
C THR A 62 13.15 -5.41 18.70
N GLN A 63 13.10 -5.11 20.01
CA GLN A 63 14.09 -4.29 20.70
C GLN A 63 15.49 -4.89 20.60
N ARG A 64 15.62 -6.21 20.77
CA ARG A 64 16.90 -6.94 20.66
C ARG A 64 17.43 -6.96 19.23
N VAL A 65 16.57 -7.11 18.23
CA VAL A 65 16.99 -7.13 16.83
C VAL A 65 17.34 -5.73 16.34
N SER A 66 16.60 -4.70 16.73
CA SER A 66 16.80 -3.33 16.27
C SER A 66 17.80 -2.51 17.08
N ASP A 67 18.27 -3.01 18.22
CA ASP A 67 19.01 -2.25 19.22
C ASP A 67 18.30 -0.95 19.64
N GLY A 68 16.97 -0.88 19.50
CA GLY A 68 16.14 0.30 19.76
C GLY A 68 16.24 1.41 18.70
N TYR A 69 16.84 1.14 17.54
CA TYR A 69 16.78 2.07 16.42
C TYR A 69 15.40 2.00 15.76
N CYS A 70 14.73 3.14 15.68
CA CYS A 70 13.47 3.35 14.98
C CYS A 70 13.74 4.15 13.70
N VAL A 71 13.08 3.79 12.61
CA VAL A 71 13.01 4.59 11.39
C VAL A 71 11.63 5.22 11.26
N GLY A 72 11.60 6.50 10.93
CA GLY A 72 10.39 7.31 10.81
C GLY A 72 10.54 8.42 9.78
N LEU A 73 9.43 9.06 9.43
CA LEU A 73 9.45 10.31 8.68
C LEU A 73 9.84 11.47 9.61
N SER A 74 10.59 12.42 9.07
CA SER A 74 10.82 13.72 9.69
C SER A 74 9.52 14.52 9.82
N GLN A 75 9.50 15.55 10.66
CA GLN A 75 8.31 16.37 10.89
C GLN A 75 7.79 17.09 9.63
N ASN A 76 8.67 17.37 8.65
CA ASN A 76 8.30 17.93 7.35
C ASN A 76 7.84 16.87 6.34
N ASN A 77 7.85 15.57 6.67
CA ASN A 77 7.51 14.45 5.77
C ASN A 77 8.37 14.35 4.49
N GLU A 78 9.56 14.92 4.51
CA GLU A 78 10.48 14.93 3.37
C GLU A 78 11.61 13.91 3.53
N ASP A 79 12.05 13.65 4.76
CA ASP A 79 13.20 12.81 5.05
C ASP A 79 12.82 11.58 5.87
N VAL A 80 13.49 10.46 5.59
CA VAL A 80 13.40 9.25 6.41
C VAL A 80 14.60 9.22 7.36
N LEU A 81 14.33 9.33 8.65
CA LEU A 81 15.32 9.45 9.72
C LEU A 81 15.40 8.17 10.56
N ILE A 82 16.58 7.89 11.10
CA ILE A 82 16.78 6.78 12.03
C ILE A 82 17.32 7.33 13.35
N GLU A 83 16.61 7.06 14.42
CA GLU A 83 16.92 7.52 15.78
C GLU A 83 16.69 6.41 16.80
N ARG A 84 17.15 6.59 18.04
CA ARG A 84 16.87 5.66 19.13
C ARG A 84 15.60 6.08 19.84
N VAL A 85 14.59 5.22 19.86
CA VAL A 85 13.30 5.48 20.51
C VAL A 85 12.87 4.25 21.30
N PRO A 86 12.35 4.38 22.53
CA PRO A 86 11.78 3.26 23.26
C PRO A 86 10.65 2.61 22.44
N ILE A 87 10.78 1.31 22.15
CA ILE A 87 9.82 0.60 21.28
C ILE A 87 8.37 0.69 21.78
N LYS A 88 8.19 0.66 23.10
CA LYS A 88 6.87 0.75 23.74
C LYS A 88 6.19 2.11 23.47
N GLN A 89 6.96 3.19 23.43
CA GLN A 89 6.42 4.52 23.12
C GLN A 89 5.84 4.56 21.70
N VAL A 90 6.53 3.97 20.72
CA VAL A 90 6.04 3.91 19.33
C VAL A 90 4.83 2.98 19.22
N PHE A 91 4.84 1.85 19.93
CA PHE A 91 3.73 0.91 19.93
C PHE A 91 2.44 1.50 20.52
N ASP A 92 2.55 2.18 21.66
CA ASP A 92 1.42 2.81 22.32
C ASP A 92 0.83 3.94 21.46
N ALA A 93 1.68 4.77 20.83
CA ALA A 93 1.24 5.81 19.89
C ALA A 93 0.47 5.25 18.68
N VAL A 94 0.94 4.14 18.09
CA VAL A 94 0.23 3.50 16.96
C VAL A 94 -1.14 2.94 17.38
N LYS A 95 -1.26 2.44 18.62
CA LYS A 95 -2.57 2.00 19.14
C LYS A 95 -3.54 3.16 19.32
N GLU A 96 -3.06 4.31 19.79
CA GLU A 96 -3.87 5.52 19.95
C GLU A 96 -4.34 6.06 18.59
N ASP A 97 -3.45 6.18 17.60
CA ASP A 97 -3.79 6.67 16.25
C ASP A 97 -4.82 5.81 15.51
N SER A 98 -4.86 4.50 15.78
CA SER A 98 -5.83 3.58 15.15
C SER A 98 -7.30 3.86 15.49
N THR A 99 -7.56 4.81 16.41
CA THR A 99 -8.91 5.23 16.81
C THR A 99 -9.45 6.46 16.08
N ILE A 100 -8.64 7.16 15.26
CA ILE A 100 -9.04 8.41 14.62
C ILE A 100 -8.67 8.40 13.13
N ALA A 101 -9.63 8.07 12.25
CA ALA A 101 -9.54 8.45 10.84
C ALA A 101 -10.92 8.50 10.18
N GLY A 102 -11.64 9.59 10.39
CA GLY A 102 -12.71 10.03 9.50
C GLY A 102 -12.19 11.13 8.60
N GLN A 103 -11.63 10.79 7.44
CA GLN A 103 -11.42 11.80 6.40
C GLN A 103 -12.76 12.13 5.75
N SER A 104 -13.06 13.43 5.65
CA SER A 104 -14.18 13.93 4.87
C SER A 104 -13.94 13.57 3.40
N VAL A 105 -14.92 12.95 2.75
CA VAL A 105 -14.94 12.82 1.30
C VAL A 105 -15.01 14.25 0.75
N ALA A 106 -14.01 14.65 -0.04
CA ALA A 106 -13.99 15.97 -0.65
C ALA A 106 -15.25 16.19 -1.49
N SER A 107 -15.81 17.40 -1.42
CA SER A 107 -16.91 17.85 -2.26
C SER A 107 -16.50 17.85 -3.75
N PHE A 108 -17.41 17.38 -4.59
CA PHE A 108 -17.24 16.94 -5.97
C PHE A 108 -16.60 17.85 -7.02
N LEU A 109 -16.15 17.14 -8.06
CA LEU A 109 -16.18 17.52 -9.48
C LEU A 109 -17.64 17.73 -9.95
N PRO A 110 -18.09 18.96 -10.26
CA PRO A 110 -19.43 19.17 -10.79
C PRO A 110 -19.55 18.56 -12.20
N PHE A 111 -20.60 17.77 -12.44
CA PHE A 111 -20.94 17.25 -13.76
C PHE A 111 -22.46 17.15 -13.94
N ASP A 112 -22.91 17.24 -15.19
CA ASP A 112 -24.32 17.15 -15.56
C ASP A 112 -24.83 15.70 -15.47
N GLU A 113 -26.10 15.54 -15.10
CA GLU A 113 -26.74 14.22 -15.10
C GLU A 113 -26.72 13.59 -16.51
N TYR A 114 -26.42 12.29 -16.58
CA TYR A 114 -26.42 11.54 -17.84
C TYR A 114 -27.07 10.16 -17.70
N GLU A 115 -27.64 9.67 -18.79
CA GLU A 115 -28.24 8.33 -18.86
C GLU A 115 -27.15 7.26 -18.91
N VAL A 116 -27.38 6.13 -18.24
CA VAL A 116 -26.48 4.98 -18.23
C VAL A 116 -27.19 3.80 -18.89
N ALA A 117 -26.51 3.16 -19.84
CA ALA A 117 -26.94 1.91 -20.45
C ALA A 117 -26.81 0.74 -19.45
N VAL A 118 -27.67 0.71 -18.43
CA VAL A 118 -27.66 -0.29 -17.35
C VAL A 118 -27.75 -1.72 -17.88
N ASP A 119 -28.41 -1.91 -19.03
CA ASP A 119 -28.58 -3.23 -19.65
C ASP A 119 -27.26 -3.82 -20.21
N GLU A 120 -26.18 -3.01 -20.32
CA GLU A 120 -24.83 -3.47 -20.66
C GLU A 120 -24.02 -3.92 -19.42
N LEU A 121 -24.55 -3.71 -18.22
CA LEU A 121 -23.93 -4.12 -16.97
C LEU A 121 -24.54 -5.43 -16.46
N SER A 122 -23.73 -6.26 -15.82
CA SER A 122 -24.21 -7.39 -15.04
C SER A 122 -25.20 -6.93 -13.97
N SER A 123 -26.24 -7.71 -13.74
CA SER A 123 -27.17 -7.48 -12.63
C SER A 123 -26.50 -7.57 -11.25
N ASP A 124 -25.33 -8.20 -11.15
CA ASP A 124 -24.51 -8.20 -9.95
C ASP A 124 -23.53 -7.02 -9.90
N ASN A 125 -23.55 -6.07 -10.83
CA ASN A 125 -22.69 -4.88 -10.71
C ASN A 125 -23.13 -4.02 -9.50
N ILE A 126 -22.17 -3.56 -8.71
CA ILE A 126 -22.40 -2.87 -7.44
C ILE A 126 -23.14 -1.52 -7.59
N VAL A 127 -23.06 -0.88 -8.76
CA VAL A 127 -23.72 0.42 -8.99
C VAL A 127 -25.15 0.27 -9.51
N VAL A 128 -25.52 -0.89 -10.07
CA VAL A 128 -26.84 -1.13 -10.69
C VAL A 128 -28.01 -0.85 -9.73
N PRO A 129 -28.01 -1.29 -8.46
CA PRO A 129 -29.11 -0.99 -7.54
C PRO A 129 -29.30 0.51 -7.26
N TYR A 130 -28.26 1.33 -7.43
CA TYR A 130 -28.34 2.78 -7.28
C TYR A 130 -28.91 3.42 -8.55
N LEU A 131 -28.46 2.96 -9.72
CA LEU A 131 -28.95 3.44 -11.01
C LEU A 131 -30.43 3.11 -11.22
N ASP A 132 -30.88 1.90 -10.90
CA ASP A 132 -32.29 1.51 -11.04
C ASP A 132 -33.24 2.40 -10.19
N LYS A 133 -32.80 2.76 -8.98
CA LYS A 133 -33.56 3.67 -8.11
C LYS A 133 -33.61 5.11 -8.62
N ASN A 134 -32.64 5.52 -9.43
CA ASN A 134 -32.53 6.87 -9.97
C ASN A 134 -32.91 6.95 -11.46
N GLY A 135 -33.81 6.08 -11.92
CA GLY A 135 -34.28 6.11 -13.31
C GLY A 135 -33.18 5.86 -14.34
N ARG A 136 -32.15 5.06 -13.99
CA ARG A 136 -30.99 4.71 -14.82
C ARG A 136 -30.08 5.90 -15.18
N LYS A 137 -30.06 6.93 -14.34
CA LYS A 137 -29.22 8.11 -14.55
C LYS A 137 -28.12 8.23 -13.50
N MET A 138 -26.91 8.57 -13.94
CA MET A 138 -25.82 8.98 -13.06
C MET A 138 -25.93 10.48 -12.78
N SER A 139 -25.92 10.85 -11.51
CA SER A 139 -25.88 12.24 -11.05
C SER A 139 -24.83 12.41 -9.96
N PRO A 140 -24.36 13.65 -9.70
CA PRO A 140 -23.47 13.90 -8.57
C PRO A 140 -24.06 13.37 -7.26
N LYS A 141 -25.35 13.57 -7.01
CA LYS A 141 -26.01 13.06 -5.80
C LYS A 141 -25.92 11.54 -5.68
N LEU A 142 -26.25 10.80 -6.75
CA LEU A 142 -26.15 9.34 -6.76
C LEU A 142 -24.73 8.88 -6.46
N LEU A 143 -23.73 9.52 -7.08
CA LEU A 143 -22.34 9.19 -6.85
C LEU A 143 -21.93 9.38 -5.38
N MET A 144 -22.46 10.38 -4.65
CA MET A 144 -22.17 10.49 -3.20
C MET A 144 -22.83 9.39 -2.44
N ASP A 145 -24.11 9.16 -2.70
CA ASP A 145 -24.87 8.16 -1.96
C ASP A 145 -24.20 6.79 -2.12
N PHE A 146 -23.69 6.50 -3.32
CA PHE A 146 -22.88 5.33 -3.60
C PHE A 146 -21.52 5.33 -2.87
N VAL A 147 -20.73 6.41 -2.97
CA VAL A 147 -19.40 6.51 -2.34
C VAL A 147 -19.49 6.45 -0.81
N GLU A 148 -20.45 7.13 -0.20
CA GLU A 148 -20.63 7.12 1.25
C GLU A 148 -21.10 5.74 1.74
N ALA A 149 -22.02 5.09 1.01
CA ALA A 149 -22.40 3.71 1.31
C ALA A 149 -21.21 2.75 1.20
N LEU A 150 -20.39 2.89 0.15
CA LEU A 150 -19.16 2.11 0.02
C LEU A 150 -18.19 2.38 1.16
N ARG A 151 -18.01 3.64 1.58
CA ARG A 151 -17.04 4.03 2.61
C ARG A 151 -17.25 3.29 3.93
N VAL A 152 -18.51 3.08 4.32
CA VAL A 152 -18.87 2.39 5.56
C VAL A 152 -18.50 0.91 5.51
N ASP A 153 -18.79 0.26 4.38
CA ASP A 153 -18.78 -1.20 4.31
C ASP A 153 -17.50 -1.77 3.67
N ILE A 154 -16.89 -1.06 2.70
CA ILE A 154 -15.82 -1.60 1.86
C ILE A 154 -14.56 -1.94 2.67
N LEU A 155 -14.26 -1.22 3.75
CA LEU A 155 -13.09 -1.50 4.57
C LEU A 155 -13.28 -2.72 5.49
N ASN A 156 -14.53 -3.12 5.74
CA ASN A 156 -14.89 -4.13 6.73
C ASN A 156 -15.46 -5.42 6.12
N ASP A 157 -15.93 -5.39 4.87
CA ASP A 157 -16.43 -6.58 4.18
C ASP A 157 -15.67 -6.90 2.88
N HIS A 158 -14.82 -7.93 2.96
CA HIS A 158 -14.11 -8.51 1.82
C HIS A 158 -15.02 -8.91 0.63
N ARG A 159 -16.30 -9.23 0.86
CA ARG A 159 -17.25 -9.55 -0.22
C ARG A 159 -17.60 -8.32 -1.04
N ILE A 160 -17.80 -7.18 -0.37
CA ILE A 160 -18.04 -5.89 -1.01
C ILE A 160 -16.80 -5.43 -1.77
N GLN A 161 -15.59 -5.64 -1.21
CA GLN A 161 -14.34 -5.36 -1.94
C GLN A 161 -14.21 -6.19 -3.23
N LYS A 162 -14.53 -7.49 -3.19
CA LYS A 162 -14.54 -8.35 -4.38
C LYS A 162 -15.53 -7.86 -5.42
N LYS A 163 -16.75 -7.57 -4.97
CA LYS A 163 -17.84 -7.09 -5.83
C LYS A 163 -17.48 -5.76 -6.49
N PHE A 164 -16.90 -4.82 -5.72
CA PHE A 164 -16.41 -3.55 -6.23
C PHE A 164 -15.33 -3.74 -7.29
N ARG A 165 -14.30 -4.56 -7.04
CA ARG A 165 -13.25 -4.86 -8.03
C ARG A 165 -13.84 -5.44 -9.32
N ALA A 166 -14.70 -6.45 -9.21
CA ALA A 166 -15.35 -7.07 -10.37
C ALA A 166 -16.19 -6.05 -11.17
N SER A 167 -16.99 -5.24 -10.48
CA SER A 167 -17.83 -4.20 -11.09
C SER A 167 -17.01 -3.13 -11.78
N LEU A 168 -15.92 -2.67 -11.16
CA LEU A 168 -15.00 -1.71 -11.77
C LEU A 168 -14.35 -2.30 -13.02
N LYS A 169 -13.95 -3.57 -12.99
CA LYS A 169 -13.38 -4.24 -14.16
C LYS A 169 -14.35 -4.33 -15.33
N GLU A 170 -15.59 -4.68 -15.04
CA GLU A 170 -16.65 -4.70 -16.04
C GLU A 170 -16.82 -3.32 -16.68
N VAL A 171 -16.99 -2.26 -15.88
CA VAL A 171 -17.17 -0.89 -16.38
C VAL A 171 -15.98 -0.43 -17.22
N MET A 172 -14.76 -0.69 -16.77
CA MET A 172 -13.55 -0.32 -17.51
C MET A 172 -13.41 -1.10 -18.83
N ALA A 173 -13.88 -2.34 -18.88
CA ALA A 173 -13.86 -3.17 -20.09
C ALA A 173 -14.86 -2.71 -21.16
N LEU A 174 -15.91 -1.98 -20.78
CA LEU A 174 -16.84 -1.38 -21.75
C LEU A 174 -16.18 -0.29 -22.61
N GLY A 175 -15.09 0.33 -22.13
CA GLY A 175 -14.35 1.32 -22.93
C GLY A 175 -15.13 2.59 -23.26
N ASN A 176 -16.18 2.91 -22.49
CA ASN A 176 -17.10 4.00 -22.78
C ASN A 176 -17.18 5.00 -21.61
N PRO A 177 -16.14 5.84 -21.40
CA PRO A 177 -16.13 6.79 -20.30
C PRO A 177 -17.13 7.92 -20.57
N ALA A 178 -17.86 8.36 -19.54
CA ALA A 178 -18.83 9.44 -19.65
C ALA A 178 -18.22 10.80 -20.05
N PHE A 179 -16.92 10.98 -19.81
CA PHE A 179 -16.19 12.20 -20.14
C PHE A 179 -15.04 11.89 -21.09
N ALA A 180 -15.05 12.49 -22.29
CA ALA A 180 -14.01 12.29 -23.30
C ALA A 180 -12.59 12.63 -22.80
N ALA A 181 -12.47 13.53 -21.82
CA ALA A 181 -11.20 13.85 -21.18
C ALA A 181 -10.54 12.64 -20.49
N ILE A 182 -11.33 11.67 -20.03
CA ILE A 182 -10.83 10.45 -19.35
C ILE A 182 -10.19 9.48 -20.34
N GLU A 183 -10.67 9.42 -21.59
CA GLU A 183 -10.21 8.44 -22.59
C GLU A 183 -8.70 8.50 -22.81
N ASN A 184 -8.13 9.70 -22.76
CA ASN A 184 -6.70 9.94 -22.95
C ASN A 184 -5.88 9.95 -21.65
N MET A 185 -6.52 9.76 -20.49
CA MET A 185 -5.81 9.71 -19.21
C MET A 185 -4.98 8.42 -19.13
N PRO A 186 -3.65 8.48 -18.87
CA PRO A 186 -2.84 7.29 -18.68
C PRO A 186 -3.42 6.28 -17.67
N LEU A 187 -4.00 6.77 -16.57
CA LEU A 187 -4.65 5.90 -15.58
C LEU A 187 -5.76 5.06 -16.21
N TYR A 188 -6.60 5.64 -17.07
CA TYR A 188 -7.69 4.95 -17.74
C TYR A 188 -7.15 4.00 -18.82
N LYS A 189 -6.29 4.52 -19.70
CA LYS A 189 -5.70 3.80 -20.83
C LYS A 189 -5.01 2.51 -20.42
N TYR A 190 -4.23 2.53 -19.34
CA TYR A 190 -3.42 1.39 -18.90
C TYR A 190 -4.12 0.53 -17.84
N TRP A 191 -5.38 0.83 -17.46
CA TRP A 191 -6.01 0.14 -16.34
C TRP A 191 -6.15 -1.38 -16.56
N LEU A 192 -6.46 -1.82 -17.78
CA LEU A 192 -6.55 -3.23 -18.17
C LEU A 192 -5.26 -3.80 -18.78
N SER A 193 -4.17 -3.02 -18.81
CA SER A 193 -2.91 -3.40 -19.45
C SER A 193 -2.14 -4.49 -18.70
N THR A 194 -1.11 -5.03 -19.37
CA THR A 194 -0.20 -5.99 -18.72
C THR A 194 0.70 -5.31 -17.69
N LYS A 195 1.35 -6.11 -16.84
CA LYS A 195 2.31 -5.58 -15.85
C LYS A 195 3.46 -4.83 -16.49
N GLU A 196 3.92 -5.29 -17.65
CA GLU A 196 5.01 -4.69 -18.41
C GLU A 196 4.61 -3.29 -18.88
N GLU A 197 3.47 -3.17 -19.55
CA GLU A 197 2.93 -1.89 -20.03
C GLU A 197 2.69 -0.91 -18.87
N ILE A 198 2.13 -1.39 -17.75
CA ILE A 198 1.91 -0.55 -16.56
C ILE A 198 3.24 -0.06 -15.99
N THR A 199 4.24 -0.95 -15.90
CA THR A 199 5.57 -0.61 -15.35
C THR A 199 6.29 0.41 -16.21
N GLU A 200 6.27 0.24 -17.54
CA GLU A 200 6.90 1.17 -18.48
C GLU A 200 6.28 2.57 -18.45
N ASN A 201 4.99 2.67 -18.12
CA ASN A 201 4.24 3.93 -18.13
C ASN A 201 3.92 4.44 -16.71
N PHE A 202 4.54 3.86 -15.67
CA PHE A 202 4.06 3.99 -14.30
C PHE A 202 4.06 5.42 -13.76
N GLU A 203 5.10 6.21 -14.03
CA GLU A 203 5.14 7.61 -13.59
C GLU A 203 4.01 8.45 -14.22
N SER A 204 3.70 8.22 -15.50
CA SER A 204 2.60 8.90 -16.19
C SER A 204 1.24 8.50 -15.62
N ILE A 205 1.08 7.23 -15.24
CA ILE A 205 -0.12 6.71 -14.58
C ILE A 205 -0.31 7.38 -13.21
N VAL A 206 0.75 7.49 -12.42
CA VAL A 206 0.72 8.15 -11.10
C VAL A 206 0.34 9.62 -11.26
N ASN A 207 0.99 10.34 -12.18
CA ASN A 207 0.67 11.75 -12.43
C ASN A 207 -0.75 11.94 -12.96
N SER A 208 -1.24 11.02 -13.80
CA SER A 208 -2.63 11.00 -14.25
C SER A 208 -3.62 10.88 -13.09
N PHE A 209 -3.34 10.00 -12.12
CA PHE A 209 -4.19 9.87 -10.92
C PHE A 209 -4.15 11.14 -10.07
N LEU A 210 -2.96 11.69 -9.79
CA LEU A 210 -2.81 12.89 -8.96
C LEU A 210 -3.49 14.12 -9.59
N SER A 211 -3.50 14.21 -10.92
CA SER A 211 -4.10 15.32 -11.66
C SER A 211 -5.60 15.48 -11.40
N ILE A 212 -6.31 14.41 -11.01
CA ILE A 212 -7.73 14.46 -10.61
C ILE A 212 -7.96 15.46 -9.46
N THR A 213 -6.95 15.64 -8.60
CA THR A 213 -6.98 16.56 -7.47
C THR A 213 -6.08 17.79 -7.67
N GLY A 214 -5.64 18.05 -8.90
CA GLY A 214 -4.74 19.16 -9.22
C GLY A 214 -3.30 18.98 -8.69
N LYS A 215 -2.91 17.75 -8.35
CA LYS A 215 -1.58 17.41 -7.85
C LYS A 215 -0.72 16.76 -8.94
N SER A 216 0.59 16.71 -8.70
CA SER A 216 1.57 15.92 -9.45
C SER A 216 2.63 15.35 -8.52
N THR A 217 3.44 14.40 -8.99
CA THR A 217 4.57 13.84 -8.25
C THR A 217 5.56 14.92 -7.82
N ASP A 218 5.67 16.03 -8.53
CA ASP A 218 6.61 17.10 -8.18
C ASP A 218 6.10 18.06 -7.11
N THR A 219 4.78 18.02 -6.84
CA THR A 219 4.11 18.95 -5.91
C THR A 219 3.78 18.34 -4.56
N ILE A 220 3.82 17.01 -4.44
CA ILE A 220 3.45 16.30 -3.20
C ILE A 220 4.68 15.93 -2.36
N PRO A 221 4.56 15.85 -1.03
CA PRO A 221 5.63 15.39 -0.16
C PRO A 221 6.14 14.00 -0.54
N PHE A 222 7.41 13.73 -0.22
CA PHE A 222 8.05 12.45 -0.53
C PHE A 222 7.28 11.25 0.02
N GLY A 223 6.80 11.33 1.27
CA GLY A 223 5.98 10.29 1.88
C GLY A 223 4.71 9.98 1.09
N GLU A 224 3.99 11.03 0.68
CA GLU A 224 2.77 10.91 -0.13
C GLU A 224 3.07 10.33 -1.52
N LYS A 225 4.19 10.73 -2.15
CA LYS A 225 4.64 10.19 -3.44
C LYS A 225 4.79 8.68 -3.40
N ILE A 226 5.60 8.17 -2.47
CA ILE A 226 5.90 6.74 -2.40
C ILE A 226 4.64 5.93 -2.04
N THR A 227 3.88 6.38 -1.04
CA THR A 227 2.69 5.65 -0.57
C THR A 227 1.56 5.68 -1.59
N THR A 228 1.30 6.82 -2.23
CA THR A 228 0.30 6.94 -3.30
C THR A 228 0.66 6.06 -4.49
N SER A 229 1.91 6.10 -4.95
CA SER A 229 2.34 5.25 -6.07
C SER A 229 2.19 3.77 -5.74
N TYR A 230 2.63 3.32 -4.56
CA TYR A 230 2.44 1.93 -4.16
C TYR A 230 0.96 1.52 -4.16
N ASN A 231 0.08 2.37 -3.59
CA ASN A 231 -1.35 2.12 -3.53
C ASN A 231 -1.99 2.06 -4.92
N ILE A 232 -1.55 2.91 -5.85
CA ILE A 232 -2.02 2.92 -7.25
C ILE A 232 -1.85 1.55 -7.90
N LEU A 233 -0.71 0.87 -7.74
CA LEU A 233 -0.48 -0.47 -8.31
C LEU A 233 -1.55 -1.47 -7.85
N VAL A 234 -1.99 -1.41 -6.59
CA VAL A 234 -2.97 -2.34 -6.02
C VAL A 234 -4.37 -2.18 -6.64
N PHE A 235 -4.65 -1.06 -7.31
CA PHE A 235 -5.91 -0.87 -8.03
C PHE A 235 -5.96 -1.59 -9.38
N PHE A 236 -4.80 -1.84 -10.02
CA PHE A 236 -4.76 -2.48 -11.33
C PHE A 236 -5.04 -3.99 -11.24
N PRO A 237 -5.91 -4.55 -12.09
CA PRO A 237 -6.19 -5.99 -12.16
C PRO A 237 -4.95 -6.85 -12.31
N ALA A 238 -3.93 -6.36 -13.02
CA ALA A 238 -2.65 -7.06 -13.21
C ALA A 238 -1.90 -7.34 -11.89
N TYR A 239 -2.16 -6.56 -10.84
CA TYR A 239 -1.54 -6.70 -9.51
C TYR A 239 -2.55 -7.10 -8.43
N TRP A 240 -3.77 -7.50 -8.81
CA TRP A 240 -4.76 -7.90 -7.81
C TRP A 240 -4.35 -9.15 -7.05
N GLU A 241 -4.57 -9.08 -5.76
CA GLU A 241 -4.39 -10.18 -4.84
C GLU A 241 -5.74 -10.76 -4.44
N THR A 242 -5.73 -12.06 -4.10
CA THR A 242 -6.90 -12.73 -3.56
C THR A 242 -7.34 -12.03 -2.28
N ILE A 243 -8.54 -11.45 -2.32
CA ILE A 243 -9.16 -10.86 -1.13
C ILE A 243 -9.80 -11.99 -0.33
N ASP A 244 -9.54 -12.03 0.97
CA ASP A 244 -10.25 -12.88 1.91
C ASP A 244 -10.38 -12.18 3.27
N ARG A 245 -10.79 -12.90 4.31
CA ARG A 245 -10.94 -12.32 5.66
C ARG A 245 -9.62 -11.85 6.27
N ARG A 246 -8.50 -12.48 5.91
CA ARG A 246 -7.13 -12.21 6.38
C ARG A 246 -6.39 -11.22 5.48
N ASN A 247 -6.64 -11.29 4.17
CA ASN A 247 -6.07 -10.39 3.16
C ASN A 247 -7.11 -9.36 2.69
N ASN A 248 -7.14 -8.20 3.33
CA ASN A 248 -8.05 -7.09 3.03
C ASN A 248 -7.29 -5.77 2.86
N THR A 249 -7.96 -4.72 2.40
CA THR A 249 -7.38 -3.41 2.08
C THR A 249 -6.62 -2.73 3.23
N ASN A 250 -6.85 -3.11 4.50
CA ASN A 250 -6.10 -2.53 5.62
C ASN A 250 -4.61 -2.93 5.63
N ASN A 251 -4.26 -4.05 4.99
CA ASN A 251 -2.86 -4.48 4.87
C ASN A 251 -2.08 -3.57 3.92
N VAL A 252 -2.74 -3.11 2.84
CA VAL A 252 -2.11 -2.32 1.76
C VAL A 252 -1.49 -1.02 2.28
N THR A 253 -2.17 -0.32 3.21
CA THR A 253 -1.63 0.90 3.80
C THR A 253 -0.36 0.63 4.59
N THR A 254 -0.32 -0.44 5.38
CA THR A 254 0.87 -0.81 6.17
C THR A 254 2.02 -1.25 5.28
N ASP A 255 1.72 -1.96 4.19
CA ASP A 255 2.72 -2.33 3.19
C ASP A 255 3.33 -1.08 2.54
N ALA A 256 2.50 -0.10 2.16
CA ALA A 256 2.97 1.17 1.60
C ALA A 256 3.90 1.93 2.57
N GLU A 257 3.60 1.89 3.88
CA GLU A 257 4.45 2.49 4.90
C GLU A 257 5.80 1.78 5.06
N HIS A 258 5.82 0.44 5.02
CA HIS A 258 7.08 -0.32 4.99
C HIS A 258 7.92 0.06 3.78
N VAL A 259 7.32 0.15 2.58
CA VAL A 259 8.02 0.59 1.36
C VAL A 259 8.54 2.01 1.50
N LEU A 260 7.78 2.93 2.09
CA LEU A 260 8.27 4.28 2.36
C LEU A 260 9.45 4.29 3.34
N LEU A 261 9.32 3.64 4.49
CA LEU A 261 10.31 3.71 5.57
C LEU A 261 11.60 2.94 5.24
N ALA A 262 11.54 2.01 4.28
CA ALA A 262 12.70 1.35 3.72
C ALA A 262 13.47 2.19 2.68
N SER A 263 12.91 3.30 2.18
CA SER A 263 13.46 4.06 1.04
C SER A 263 14.83 4.70 1.26
N SER A 264 15.27 4.89 2.51
CA SER A 264 16.62 5.38 2.84
C SER A 264 17.60 4.27 3.21
N SER A 265 17.16 3.01 3.22
CA SER A 265 18.00 1.87 3.60
C SER A 265 18.88 1.38 2.45
N ARG A 266 19.92 0.61 2.77
CA ARG A 266 20.71 -0.07 1.73
C ARG A 266 19.92 -1.20 1.08
N TYR A 267 19.23 -1.96 1.91
CA TYR A 267 18.44 -3.12 1.53
C TYR A 267 17.04 -3.00 2.15
N PHE A 268 16.02 -3.32 1.37
CA PHE A 268 14.68 -3.62 1.86
C PHE A 268 14.46 -5.13 1.67
N VAL A 269 14.31 -5.87 2.77
CA VAL A 269 14.12 -7.33 2.74
C VAL A 269 12.69 -7.66 3.13
N CYS A 270 11.95 -8.30 2.24
CA CYS A 270 10.55 -8.66 2.45
C CYS A 270 10.26 -10.08 1.96
N GLY A 271 9.55 -10.86 2.78
CA GLY A 271 9.15 -12.23 2.46
C GLY A 271 8.00 -12.36 1.47
N ASP A 272 7.28 -11.27 1.17
CA ASP A 272 6.18 -11.23 0.20
C ASP A 272 6.70 -10.83 -1.19
N GLU A 273 6.65 -11.76 -2.13
CA GLU A 273 7.15 -11.55 -3.51
C GLU A 273 6.38 -10.46 -4.27
N LYS A 274 5.08 -10.30 -4.01
CA LYS A 274 4.27 -9.28 -4.68
C LYS A 274 4.57 -7.90 -4.13
N MET A 275 4.82 -7.80 -2.82
CA MET A 275 5.30 -6.55 -2.23
C MET A 275 6.68 -6.18 -2.77
N VAL A 276 7.58 -7.16 -2.90
CA VAL A 276 8.91 -6.98 -3.52
C VAL A 276 8.79 -6.46 -4.95
N GLU A 277 7.90 -7.04 -5.76
CA GLU A 277 7.62 -6.59 -7.14
C GLU A 277 7.13 -5.13 -7.16
N LYS A 278 6.05 -4.82 -6.42
CA LYS A 278 5.47 -3.47 -6.37
C LYS A 278 6.46 -2.41 -5.85
N ALA A 279 7.20 -2.73 -4.79
CA ALA A 279 8.21 -1.84 -4.23
C ALA A 279 9.35 -1.58 -5.22
N SER A 280 9.77 -2.61 -5.98
CA SER A 280 10.81 -2.47 -7.00
C SER A 280 10.38 -1.53 -8.14
N ILE A 281 9.12 -1.60 -8.57
CA ILE A 281 8.56 -0.69 -9.58
C ILE A 281 8.61 0.75 -9.07
N VAL A 282 8.09 1.00 -7.86
CA VAL A 282 8.07 2.34 -7.25
C VAL A 282 9.49 2.90 -7.10
N TYR A 283 10.42 2.11 -6.58
CA TYR A 283 11.80 2.56 -6.36
C TYR A 283 12.54 2.84 -7.66
N THR A 284 12.37 1.99 -8.67
CA THR A 284 12.98 2.20 -9.99
C THR A 284 12.46 3.48 -10.63
N THR A 285 11.14 3.68 -10.58
CA THR A 285 10.46 4.85 -11.15
C THR A 285 10.98 6.16 -10.56
N PHE A 286 11.18 6.21 -9.24
CA PHE A 286 11.63 7.43 -8.55
C PHE A 286 13.12 7.46 -8.21
N GLY A 287 13.93 6.57 -8.80
CA GLY A 287 15.38 6.55 -8.61
C GLY A 287 15.84 6.27 -7.17
N ILE A 288 15.04 5.56 -6.38
CA ILE A 288 15.38 5.16 -5.01
C ILE A 288 16.48 4.09 -5.05
N LYS A 289 17.58 4.33 -4.32
CA LYS A 289 18.78 3.47 -4.37
C LYS A 289 18.69 2.22 -3.49
N THR A 290 17.65 2.10 -2.67
CA THR A 290 17.41 0.90 -1.84
C THR A 290 17.23 -0.32 -2.72
N LYS A 291 17.98 -1.39 -2.44
CA LYS A 291 17.81 -2.67 -3.14
C LYS A 291 16.69 -3.47 -2.47
N VAL A 292 15.60 -3.71 -3.20
CA VAL A 292 14.47 -4.54 -2.74
C VAL A 292 14.77 -6.01 -3.03
N MET A 293 14.63 -6.88 -2.03
CA MET A 293 15.04 -8.29 -2.12
C MET A 293 14.13 -9.19 -1.28
N THR A 294 13.97 -10.45 -1.72
CA THR A 294 13.49 -11.52 -0.83
C THR A 294 14.59 -11.95 0.15
N PRO A 295 14.26 -12.64 1.26
CA PRO A 295 15.25 -13.19 2.19
C PRO A 295 16.31 -14.06 1.49
N ASP A 296 15.90 -14.87 0.51
CA ASP A 296 16.79 -15.77 -0.21
C ASP A 296 17.77 -15.00 -1.12
N MET A 297 17.28 -13.98 -1.82
CA MET A 297 18.13 -13.07 -2.60
C MET A 297 19.12 -12.32 -1.70
N PHE A 298 18.66 -11.86 -0.54
CA PHE A 298 19.49 -11.19 0.44
C PHE A 298 20.63 -12.10 0.94
N MET A 299 20.32 -13.33 1.35
CA MET A 299 21.32 -14.31 1.79
C MET A 299 22.40 -14.57 0.73
N ARG A 300 22.00 -14.73 -0.54
CA ARG A 300 22.95 -14.92 -1.65
C ARG A 300 23.84 -13.70 -1.85
N THR A 301 23.32 -12.50 -1.64
CA THR A 301 24.05 -11.25 -1.83
C THR A 301 25.09 -11.02 -0.75
N VAL A 302 24.74 -11.25 0.52
CA VAL A 302 25.65 -10.98 1.64
C VAL A 302 26.69 -12.06 1.88
N LYS A 303 26.53 -13.26 1.30
CA LYS A 303 27.57 -14.29 1.26
C LYS A 303 28.72 -13.95 0.30
N VAL A 304 28.55 -12.95 -0.57
CA VAL A 304 29.50 -12.55 -1.62
C VAL A 304 30.17 -11.19 -1.33
N GLU A 305 29.64 -10.39 -0.37
CA GLU A 305 30.25 -9.15 0.13
C GLU A 305 31.29 -9.41 1.23
#